data_AF-A0A7R8WRK4-F1
#
_entry.id   AF-A0A7R8WRK4-F1
#
_cell.length_a   1.000
_cell.length_b   1.000
_cell.length_c   1.000
_cell.angle_alpha   90.00
_cell.angle_beta   90.00
_cell.angle_gamma   90.00
#
_symmetry.space_group_name_H-M   'P 1'
#
loop_
_entity.id
_entity.type
_entity.pdbx_description
1 polymer ?
#
loop_
_entity_poly.entity_id
_entity_poly.type
_entity_poly.pdbx_seq_one_letter_code
_entity_poly.pdbx_strand_id
1 'polypeptide(L)'
;MGSAMLAGWLADGLSPASVWVQDPNPSDWLLAQNTQLNTELPPDPAIVLVAVKPQMMGAALPSLQALGNDDTLFVSIAAGTTLGALGAILGTDTPIIRAMPNTPAAIGKGITAIIGNHTVNSAQMASAAALLQAIGAVVTLETEAQMDAVTGLSGSGPAYVFHMIECLAAAGEAQGLPAPLALQLAKATVAGAGALAEQSEESPAQLRVNVTSPNGTTQAGLEVLMDGQGGLPPLIAKTITFDAFLAVDIRAGTITRAEPYPEARKPAIKLWIDFGPEIGEKKSSAQITEHYDISGLTGQQVMAVVNFPPRQIGKFMSEVLVLGVYDSSGAVVLLTPDKPVPNGGRMC
;
A
#
# COMPACT_ATOMS: atom_id res chain seq x y z
N MET A 1 10.74 0.63 -5.39
CA MET A 1 10.81 1.88 -4.61
C MET A 1 12.22 2.09 -4.06
N GLY A 2 12.78 1.15 -3.28
CA GLY A 2 14.17 1.27 -2.78
C GLY A 2 15.22 1.62 -3.85
N SER A 3 15.23 0.92 -4.99
CA SER A 3 16.16 1.26 -6.09
C SER A 3 15.91 2.63 -6.73
N ALA A 4 14.65 3.10 -6.77
CA ALA A 4 14.33 4.43 -7.32
C ALA A 4 14.83 5.55 -6.39
N MET A 5 14.69 5.35 -5.07
CA MET A 5 15.27 6.25 -4.07
C MET A 5 16.80 6.26 -4.15
N LEU A 6 17.41 5.08 -4.20
CA LEU A 6 18.86 4.96 -4.36
C LEU A 6 19.37 5.67 -5.63
N ALA A 7 18.68 5.50 -6.76
CA ALA A 7 19.04 6.18 -8.01
C ALA A 7 19.05 7.71 -7.83
N GLY A 8 18.05 8.26 -7.14
CA GLY A 8 17.99 9.69 -6.80
C GLY A 8 19.17 10.12 -5.94
N TRP A 9 19.48 9.39 -4.87
CA TRP A 9 20.57 9.76 -3.96
C TRP A 9 21.94 9.71 -4.63
N LEU A 10 22.19 8.71 -5.47
CA LEU A 10 23.44 8.62 -6.22
C LEU A 10 23.58 9.78 -7.22
N ALA A 11 22.49 10.19 -7.86
CA ALA A 11 22.46 11.35 -8.73
C ALA A 11 22.72 12.67 -7.96
N ASP A 12 22.25 12.76 -6.72
CA ASP A 12 22.47 13.89 -5.80
C ASP A 12 23.86 13.85 -5.11
N GLY A 13 24.72 12.89 -5.47
CA GLY A 13 26.12 12.83 -5.04
C GLY A 13 26.39 11.96 -3.81
N LEU A 14 25.44 11.15 -3.36
CA LEU A 14 25.70 10.13 -2.34
C LEU A 14 26.74 9.14 -2.85
N SER A 15 27.81 8.93 -2.08
CA SER A 15 28.84 7.96 -2.43
C SER A 15 28.26 6.54 -2.41
N PRO A 16 28.39 5.75 -3.49
CA PRO A 16 27.96 4.34 -3.46
C PRO A 16 28.67 3.52 -2.38
N ALA A 17 29.91 3.90 -2.03
CA ALA A 17 30.71 3.23 -1.00
C ALA A 17 30.12 3.40 0.41
N SER A 18 29.27 4.42 0.64
CA SER A 18 28.54 4.62 1.90
C SER A 18 27.14 3.99 1.90
N VAL A 19 26.81 3.14 0.92
CA VAL A 19 25.49 2.51 0.80
C VAL A 19 25.61 1.00 0.92
N TRP A 20 24.90 0.43 1.89
CA TRP A 20 24.70 -1.00 2.04
C TRP A 20 23.28 -1.37 1.63
N VAL A 21 23.14 -2.43 0.84
CA VAL A 21 21.85 -2.91 0.36
C VAL A 21 21.71 -4.39 0.66
N GLN A 22 20.63 -4.76 1.34
CA GLN A 22 20.19 -6.15 1.49
C GLN A 22 19.02 -6.39 0.54
N ASP A 23 19.27 -7.13 -0.54
CA ASP A 23 18.25 -7.50 -1.52
C ASP A 23 18.44 -8.98 -1.93
N PRO A 24 17.48 -9.87 -1.62
CA PRO A 24 17.57 -11.27 -2.02
C PRO A 24 17.47 -11.48 -3.54
N ASN A 25 16.98 -10.49 -4.30
CA ASN A 25 16.82 -10.56 -5.75
C ASN A 25 17.24 -9.23 -6.40
N PRO A 26 18.54 -8.87 -6.36
CA PRO A 26 19.01 -7.58 -6.86
C PRO A 26 18.82 -7.48 -8.38
N SER A 27 18.45 -6.29 -8.86
CA SER A 27 18.35 -6.02 -10.29
C SER A 27 19.72 -5.80 -10.94
N ASP A 28 19.81 -5.97 -12.26
CA ASP A 28 21.02 -5.67 -13.04
C ASP A 28 21.49 -4.22 -12.83
N TRP A 29 20.54 -3.28 -12.71
CA TRP A 29 20.86 -1.90 -12.40
C TRP A 29 21.56 -1.76 -11.04
N LEU A 30 21.04 -2.41 -9.98
CA LEU A 30 21.61 -2.33 -8.63
C LEU A 30 23.02 -2.93 -8.59
N LEU A 31 23.22 -4.06 -9.27
CA LEU A 31 24.53 -4.71 -9.40
C LEU A 31 25.60 -3.79 -10.01
N ALA A 32 25.20 -2.87 -10.88
CA ALA A 32 26.10 -1.92 -11.55
C ALA A 32 26.44 -0.67 -10.71
N GLN A 33 25.82 -0.45 -9.54
CA GLN A 33 25.98 0.81 -8.80
C GLN A 33 27.22 0.86 -7.89
N ASN A 34 28.00 -0.22 -7.76
CA ASN A 34 29.15 -0.31 -6.85
C ASN A 34 28.81 -0.03 -5.37
N THR A 35 27.60 -0.39 -4.94
CA THR A 35 27.20 -0.38 -3.53
C THR A 35 27.70 -1.62 -2.79
N GLN A 36 27.64 -1.60 -1.46
CA GLN A 36 27.91 -2.77 -0.61
C GLN A 36 26.68 -3.70 -0.61
N LEU A 37 26.57 -4.55 -1.63
CA LEU A 37 25.39 -5.41 -1.85
C LEU A 37 25.53 -6.76 -1.13
N ASN A 38 24.55 -7.10 -0.29
CA ASN A 38 24.45 -8.35 0.46
C ASN A 38 25.71 -8.71 1.26
N THR A 39 26.48 -7.69 1.66
CA THR A 39 27.60 -7.81 2.60
C THR A 39 27.11 -7.65 4.04
N GLU A 40 27.99 -7.82 5.02
CA GLU A 40 27.67 -7.45 6.40
C GLU A 40 27.32 -5.95 6.49
N LEU A 41 26.28 -5.63 7.27
CA LEU A 41 25.88 -4.25 7.54
C LEU A 41 26.89 -3.59 8.48
N PRO A 42 27.14 -2.28 8.35
CA PRO A 42 27.96 -1.56 9.33
C PRO A 42 27.30 -1.64 10.72
N PRO A 43 28.08 -1.60 11.80
CA PRO A 43 27.55 -1.70 13.17
C PRO A 43 26.75 -0.46 13.59
N ASP A 44 27.05 0.70 13.02
CA ASP A 44 26.52 2.02 13.38
C ASP A 44 26.04 2.83 12.15
N PRO A 45 25.06 2.33 11.37
CA PRO A 45 24.53 3.06 10.23
C PRO A 45 23.79 4.32 10.69
N ALA A 46 24.04 5.47 10.05
CA ALA A 46 23.30 6.69 10.36
C ALA A 46 21.78 6.55 10.10
N ILE A 47 21.41 5.87 9.00
CA ILE A 47 20.02 5.65 8.60
C ILE A 47 19.84 4.23 8.05
N VAL A 48 18.80 3.54 8.48
CA VAL A 48 18.34 2.28 7.91
C VAL A 48 17.00 2.50 7.19
N LEU A 49 17.00 2.38 5.85
CA LEU A 49 15.76 2.41 5.06
C LEU A 49 15.19 1.00 4.94
N VAL A 50 14.00 0.78 5.52
CA VAL A 50 13.25 -0.48 5.38
C VAL A 50 12.32 -0.39 4.16
N ALA A 51 12.78 -0.95 3.04
CA ALA A 51 12.11 -0.88 1.74
C ALA A 51 11.52 -2.21 1.24
N VAL A 52 11.16 -3.12 2.16
CA VAL A 52 10.57 -4.42 1.81
C VAL A 52 9.04 -4.39 1.86
N LYS A 53 8.41 -5.35 1.17
CA LYS A 53 6.95 -5.49 1.20
C LYS A 53 6.47 -5.84 2.61
N PRO A 54 5.25 -5.45 3.03
CA PRO A 54 4.73 -5.75 4.37
C PRO A 54 4.78 -7.24 4.73
N GLN A 55 4.53 -8.12 3.75
CA GLN A 55 4.56 -9.58 3.99
C GLN A 55 5.97 -10.13 4.25
N MET A 56 7.03 -9.36 3.96
CA MET A 56 8.43 -9.73 4.17
C MET A 56 9.01 -9.16 5.47
N MET A 57 8.28 -8.26 6.16
CA MET A 57 8.72 -7.61 7.40
C MET A 57 9.11 -8.61 8.49
N GLY A 58 8.31 -9.67 8.67
CA GLY A 58 8.55 -10.67 9.72
C GLY A 58 9.86 -11.45 9.57
N ALA A 59 10.41 -11.52 8.34
CA ALA A 59 11.71 -12.12 8.10
C ALA A 59 12.85 -11.09 8.11
N ALA A 60 12.58 -9.84 7.71
CA ALA A 60 13.61 -8.81 7.54
C ALA A 60 13.91 -8.01 8.82
N LEU A 61 12.92 -7.71 9.65
CA LEU A 61 13.12 -6.88 10.85
C LEU A 61 13.93 -7.56 11.96
N PRO A 62 13.78 -8.88 12.24
CA PRO A 62 14.57 -9.52 13.30
C PRO A 62 16.08 -9.41 13.09
N SER A 63 16.57 -9.46 11.85
CA SER A 63 18.00 -9.27 11.55
C SER A 63 18.50 -7.84 11.79
N LEU A 64 17.60 -6.87 11.91
CA LEU A 64 17.93 -5.46 12.16
C LEU A 64 17.77 -5.07 13.64
N GLN A 65 17.27 -5.98 14.48
CA GLN A 65 17.04 -5.70 15.90
C GLN A 65 18.31 -5.26 16.64
N ALA A 66 19.48 -5.78 16.25
CA ALA A 66 20.77 -5.41 16.83
C ALA A 66 21.16 -3.94 16.58
N LEU A 67 20.53 -3.27 15.60
CA LEU A 67 20.76 -1.87 15.28
C LEU A 67 19.72 -0.93 15.94
N GLY A 68 18.74 -1.49 16.65
CA GLY A 68 17.68 -0.75 17.34
C GLY A 68 18.09 -0.29 18.76
N ASN A 69 17.27 0.59 19.34
CA ASN A 69 17.49 1.27 20.63
C ASN A 69 18.85 2.04 20.72
N ASP A 70 19.36 2.48 19.57
CA ASP A 70 20.56 3.28 19.46
C ASP A 70 20.26 4.55 18.63
N ASP A 71 21.28 5.33 18.28
CA ASP A 71 21.17 6.58 17.52
C ASP A 71 20.76 6.38 16.03
N THR A 72 20.76 5.13 15.55
CA THR A 72 20.38 4.76 14.18
C THR A 72 18.94 5.16 13.89
N LEU A 73 18.73 6.00 12.87
CA LEU A 73 17.41 6.37 12.41
C LEU A 73 16.82 5.30 11.47
N PHE A 74 15.68 4.72 11.83
CA PHE A 74 14.93 3.83 10.95
C PHE A 74 13.90 4.61 10.13
N VAL A 75 13.92 4.47 8.82
CA VAL A 75 12.90 5.00 7.91
C VAL A 75 12.20 3.83 7.24
N SER A 76 10.91 3.63 7.48
CA SER A 76 10.13 2.55 6.86
C SER A 76 9.18 3.08 5.80
N ILE A 77 9.25 2.51 4.60
CA ILE A 77 8.31 2.82 3.50
C ILE A 77 7.24 1.72 3.32
N ALA A 78 7.14 0.81 4.27
CA ALA A 78 6.20 -0.30 4.22
C ALA A 78 4.77 0.18 4.53
N ALA A 79 3.88 0.03 3.56
CA ALA A 79 2.46 0.31 3.75
C ALA A 79 1.86 -0.56 4.88
N GLY A 80 0.99 0.03 5.70
CA GLY A 80 0.24 -0.68 6.74
C GLY A 80 1.05 -1.19 7.95
N THR A 81 2.35 -0.92 8.05
CA THR A 81 3.16 -1.27 9.24
C THR A 81 3.30 -0.04 10.15
N THR A 82 2.72 -0.08 11.36
CA THR A 82 2.67 1.07 12.28
C THR A 82 4.00 1.29 13.02
N LEU A 83 4.18 2.51 13.57
CA LEU A 83 5.31 2.87 14.43
C LEU A 83 5.36 1.95 15.64
N GLY A 84 4.20 1.64 16.23
CA GLY A 84 4.09 0.68 17.33
C GLY A 84 4.55 -0.73 16.94
N ALA A 85 4.15 -1.23 15.77
CA ALA A 85 4.57 -2.55 15.28
C ALA A 85 6.08 -2.60 14.99
N LEU A 86 6.65 -1.52 14.43
CA LEU A 86 8.09 -1.40 14.21
C LEU A 86 8.84 -1.34 15.54
N GLY A 87 8.39 -0.51 16.48
CA GLY A 87 8.99 -0.36 17.81
C GLY A 87 8.91 -1.64 18.66
N ALA A 88 7.88 -2.46 18.50
CA ALA A 88 7.79 -3.76 19.18
C ALA A 88 8.91 -4.74 18.77
N ILE A 89 9.47 -4.58 17.57
CA ILE A 89 10.52 -5.46 17.04
C ILE A 89 11.90 -4.81 17.21
N LEU A 90 12.04 -3.55 16.82
CA LEU A 90 13.30 -2.81 16.84
C LEU A 90 13.64 -2.29 18.24
N GLY A 91 12.65 -2.18 19.12
CA GLY A 91 12.79 -1.62 20.46
C GLY A 91 12.13 -0.24 20.56
N THR A 92 11.52 0.04 21.72
CA THR A 92 10.66 1.20 21.94
C THR A 92 11.39 2.54 21.93
N ASP A 93 12.70 2.53 22.18
CA ASP A 93 13.53 3.72 22.24
C ASP A 93 14.18 4.04 20.87
N THR A 94 14.01 3.16 19.87
CA THR A 94 14.53 3.35 18.52
C THR A 94 13.89 4.57 17.83
N PRO A 95 14.66 5.50 17.24
CA PRO A 95 14.14 6.55 16.36
C PRO A 95 13.56 5.96 15.08
N ILE A 96 12.24 6.07 14.88
CA ILE A 96 11.54 5.47 13.74
C ILE A 96 10.67 6.52 13.04
N ILE A 97 10.86 6.66 11.73
CA ILE A 97 10.00 7.42 10.82
C ILE A 97 9.27 6.45 9.89
N ARG A 98 7.95 6.57 9.82
CA ARG A 98 7.17 6.01 8.71
C ARG A 98 7.12 7.02 7.58
N ALA A 99 7.36 6.55 6.37
CA ALA A 99 7.27 7.29 5.13
C ALA A 99 6.28 6.61 4.18
N MET A 100 5.40 7.38 3.57
CA MET A 100 4.41 6.88 2.62
C MET A 100 4.61 7.57 1.27
N PRO A 101 5.56 7.08 0.43
CA PRO A 101 5.74 7.58 -0.92
C PRO A 101 4.63 7.07 -1.84
N ASN A 102 4.51 7.67 -3.02
CA ASN A 102 3.62 7.19 -4.09
C ASN A 102 4.38 6.86 -5.39
N THR A 103 3.71 6.26 -6.36
CA THR A 103 4.35 5.70 -7.56
C THR A 103 5.07 6.71 -8.47
N PRO A 104 4.65 7.99 -8.61
CA PRO A 104 5.41 9.01 -9.33
C PRO A 104 6.81 9.30 -8.79
N ALA A 105 7.16 8.80 -7.60
CA ALA A 105 8.52 8.80 -7.07
C ALA A 105 9.56 8.23 -8.03
N ALA A 106 9.17 7.27 -8.88
CA ALA A 106 10.06 6.65 -9.87
C ALA A 106 10.61 7.64 -10.91
N ILE A 107 10.00 8.82 -11.06
CA ILE A 107 10.42 9.87 -11.98
C ILE A 107 10.71 11.20 -11.25
N GLY A 108 10.95 11.15 -9.93
CA GLY A 108 11.23 12.35 -9.13
C GLY A 108 10.03 13.30 -8.95
N LYS A 109 8.82 12.86 -9.28
CA LYS A 109 7.57 13.63 -9.16
C LYS A 109 6.61 13.04 -8.13
N GLY A 110 7.17 12.33 -7.15
CA GLY A 110 6.42 11.76 -6.05
C GLY A 110 6.01 12.80 -5.01
N ILE A 111 5.18 12.35 -4.07
CA ILE A 111 4.99 13.01 -2.79
C ILE A 111 5.07 11.94 -1.70
N THR A 112 5.78 12.25 -0.62
CA THR A 112 5.98 11.34 0.51
C THR A 112 5.50 12.01 1.79
N ALA A 113 4.52 11.41 2.46
CA ALA A 113 4.17 11.83 3.81
C ALA A 113 5.06 11.13 4.84
N ILE A 114 5.49 11.84 5.87
CA ILE A 114 6.34 11.29 6.94
C ILE A 114 5.77 11.56 8.33
N ILE A 115 5.96 10.61 9.24
CA ILE A 115 5.67 10.76 10.67
C ILE A 115 6.72 10.02 11.49
N GLY A 116 7.27 10.68 12.51
CA GLY A 116 8.22 10.10 13.45
C GLY A 116 7.51 9.66 14.72
N ASN A 117 8.07 8.65 15.41
CA ASN A 117 7.69 8.36 16.79
C ASN A 117 8.26 9.42 17.76
N HIS A 118 7.96 9.25 19.04
CA HIS A 118 8.33 10.20 20.09
C HIS A 118 9.84 10.35 20.34
N THR A 119 10.68 9.44 19.82
CA THR A 119 12.14 9.48 19.97
C THR A 119 12.84 10.20 18.82
N VAL A 120 12.15 10.45 17.70
CA VAL A 120 12.70 11.18 16.55
C VAL A 120 12.82 12.66 16.89
N ASN A 121 14.05 13.18 16.79
CA ASN A 121 14.31 14.61 16.93
C ASN A 121 14.20 15.37 15.59
N SER A 122 14.28 16.70 15.64
CA SER A 122 14.14 17.56 14.46
C SER A 122 15.25 17.36 13.41
N ALA A 123 16.48 17.04 13.83
CA ALA A 123 17.59 16.78 12.92
C ALA A 123 17.42 15.46 12.17
N GLN A 124 16.93 14.42 12.86
CA GLN A 124 16.58 13.13 12.25
C GLN A 124 15.41 13.27 11.27
N MET A 125 14.36 14.01 11.66
CA MET A 125 13.23 14.32 10.77
C MET A 125 13.71 15.05 9.50
N ALA A 126 14.57 16.07 9.65
CA ALA A 126 15.14 16.81 8.53
C ALA A 126 16.02 15.91 7.63
N SER A 127 16.79 15.00 8.22
CA SER A 127 17.65 14.06 7.49
C SER A 127 16.81 13.07 6.65
N ALA A 128 15.76 12.51 7.23
CA ALA A 128 14.83 11.65 6.49
C ALA A 128 14.09 12.42 5.39
N ALA A 129 13.67 13.65 5.65
CA ALA A 129 13.03 14.49 4.64
C ALA A 129 13.98 14.79 3.47
N ALA A 130 15.24 15.15 3.74
CA ALA A 130 16.24 15.39 2.69
C ALA A 130 16.49 14.14 1.84
N LEU A 131 16.58 12.97 2.48
CA LEU A 131 16.72 11.69 1.79
C LEU A 131 15.50 11.41 0.88
N LEU A 132 14.29 11.68 1.34
CA LEU A 132 13.06 11.42 0.58
C LEU A 132 12.79 12.48 -0.50
N GLN A 133 13.40 13.67 -0.41
CA GLN A 133 13.27 14.73 -1.42
C GLN A 133 13.83 14.34 -2.79
N ALA A 134 14.80 13.42 -2.83
CA ALA A 134 15.36 12.89 -4.07
C ALA A 134 14.32 12.22 -4.99
N ILE A 135 13.15 11.85 -4.45
CA ILE A 135 12.05 11.25 -5.21
C ILE A 135 10.79 12.13 -5.28
N GLY A 136 10.84 13.37 -4.80
CA GLY A 136 9.76 14.34 -4.91
C GLY A 136 9.45 15.07 -3.60
N ALA A 137 8.28 15.70 -3.51
CA ALA A 137 7.90 16.51 -2.37
C ALA A 137 7.77 15.68 -1.08
N VAL A 138 8.03 16.29 0.08
CA VAL A 138 7.88 15.65 1.39
C VAL A 138 6.99 16.50 2.28
N VAL A 139 6.05 15.87 2.97
CA VAL A 139 5.15 16.52 3.92
C VAL A 139 5.18 15.79 5.26
N THR A 140 5.18 16.54 6.36
CA THR A 140 5.17 15.96 7.71
C THR A 140 3.75 15.91 8.25
N LEU A 141 3.36 14.77 8.82
CA LEU A 141 2.07 14.59 9.49
C LEU A 141 2.16 14.97 10.96
N GLU A 142 1.01 15.28 11.56
CA GLU A 142 0.90 15.57 12.99
C GLU A 142 0.66 14.28 13.80
N THR A 143 -0.10 13.34 13.23
CA THR A 143 -0.43 12.06 13.88
C THR A 143 -0.30 10.90 12.91
N GLU A 144 0.00 9.72 13.44
CA GLU A 144 0.07 8.50 12.64
C GLU A 144 -1.29 8.14 12.00
N ALA A 145 -2.40 8.53 12.62
CA ALA A 145 -3.75 8.32 12.11
C ALA A 145 -4.02 9.02 10.76
N GLN A 146 -3.24 10.04 10.41
CA GLN A 146 -3.35 10.70 9.09
C GLN A 146 -2.80 9.84 7.95
N MET A 147 -2.02 8.78 8.23
CA MET A 147 -1.43 7.92 7.19
C MET A 147 -2.47 7.24 6.31
N ASP A 148 -3.65 6.91 6.85
CA ASP A 148 -4.70 6.26 6.09
C ASP A 148 -5.32 7.24 5.08
N ALA A 149 -5.57 8.48 5.51
CA ALA A 149 -6.06 9.54 4.62
C ALA A 149 -5.04 9.87 3.51
N VAL A 150 -3.75 9.94 3.86
CA VAL A 150 -2.67 10.09 2.87
C VAL A 150 -2.67 8.93 1.88
N THR A 151 -2.82 7.70 2.35
CA THR A 151 -2.85 6.52 1.48
C THR A 151 -4.02 6.59 0.49
N GLY A 152 -5.21 6.98 0.95
CA GLY A 152 -6.38 7.16 0.09
C GLY A 152 -6.22 8.29 -0.92
N LEU A 153 -5.58 9.39 -0.53
CA LEU A 153 -5.39 10.58 -1.37
C LEU A 153 -4.18 10.45 -2.32
N SER A 154 -2.96 10.39 -1.78
CA SER A 154 -1.72 10.46 -2.57
C SER A 154 -1.14 9.10 -2.93
N GLY A 155 -1.33 8.09 -2.08
CA GLY A 155 -0.87 6.72 -2.34
C GLY A 155 -1.64 6.07 -3.49
N SER A 156 -2.97 6.16 -3.42
CA SER A 156 -3.91 5.63 -4.42
C SER A 156 -4.22 6.63 -5.54
N GLY A 157 -4.02 7.93 -5.29
CA GLY A 157 -4.25 9.03 -6.22
C GLY A 157 -3.75 8.82 -7.66
N PRO A 158 -2.52 8.32 -7.88
CA PRO A 158 -2.02 8.05 -9.23
C PRO A 158 -2.94 7.14 -10.04
N ALA A 159 -3.57 6.13 -9.42
CA ALA A 159 -4.50 5.24 -10.12
C ALA A 159 -5.77 6.00 -10.58
N TYR A 160 -6.28 6.90 -9.74
CA TYR A 160 -7.43 7.74 -10.10
C TYR A 160 -7.11 8.68 -11.27
N VAL A 161 -5.90 9.24 -11.26
CA VAL A 161 -5.42 10.12 -12.34
C VAL A 161 -5.19 9.33 -13.64
N PHE A 162 -4.65 8.11 -13.58
CA PHE A 162 -4.53 7.24 -14.76
C PHE A 162 -5.90 6.90 -15.34
N HIS A 163 -6.87 6.55 -14.49
CA HIS A 163 -8.22 6.28 -14.96
C HIS A 163 -8.92 7.53 -15.52
N MET A 164 -8.65 8.71 -14.96
CA MET A 164 -9.11 9.98 -15.53
C MET A 164 -8.56 10.21 -16.95
N ILE A 165 -7.29 9.87 -17.20
CA ILE A 165 -6.70 9.93 -18.55
C ILE A 165 -7.42 8.96 -19.50
N GLU A 166 -7.72 7.74 -19.06
CA GLU A 166 -8.47 6.76 -19.87
C GLU A 166 -9.86 7.28 -20.24
N CYS A 167 -10.59 7.84 -19.26
CA CYS A 167 -11.92 8.41 -19.47
C CYS A 167 -11.89 9.63 -20.41
N LEU A 168 -10.89 10.51 -20.28
CA LEU A 168 -10.71 11.66 -21.17
C LEU A 168 -10.41 11.22 -22.62
N ALA A 169 -9.55 10.21 -22.79
CA ALA A 169 -9.23 9.66 -24.10
C ALA A 169 -10.49 9.05 -24.76
N ALA A 170 -11.21 8.19 -24.02
CA ALA A 170 -12.44 7.57 -24.50
C ALA A 170 -13.52 8.59 -24.89
N ALA A 171 -13.65 9.69 -24.11
CA ALA A 171 -14.56 10.78 -24.45
C ALA A 171 -14.14 11.49 -25.75
N GLY A 172 -12.84 11.74 -25.95
CA GLY A 172 -12.33 12.30 -27.20
C GLY A 172 -12.57 11.41 -28.42
N GLU A 173 -12.39 10.09 -28.26
CA GLU A 173 -12.71 9.09 -29.29
C GLU A 173 -14.19 9.11 -29.66
N ALA A 174 -15.08 9.20 -28.67
CA ALA A 174 -16.52 9.31 -28.89
C ALA A 174 -16.91 10.58 -29.67
N GLN A 175 -16.06 11.60 -29.68
CA GLN A 175 -16.21 12.82 -30.49
C GLN A 175 -15.48 12.74 -31.86
N GLY A 176 -14.97 11.56 -32.24
CA GLY A 176 -14.40 11.30 -33.56
C GLY A 176 -12.87 11.42 -33.64
N LEU A 177 -12.17 11.59 -32.53
CA LEU A 177 -10.70 11.56 -32.54
C LEU A 177 -10.18 10.12 -32.73
N PRO A 178 -9.10 9.92 -33.50
CA PRO A 178 -8.41 8.62 -33.51
C PRO A 178 -7.88 8.27 -32.13
N ALA A 179 -8.05 7.02 -31.70
CA ALA A 179 -7.65 6.56 -30.36
C ALA A 179 -6.22 6.93 -29.94
N PRO A 180 -5.18 6.76 -30.79
CA PRO A 180 -3.82 7.17 -30.42
C PRO A 180 -3.69 8.68 -30.15
N LEU A 181 -4.40 9.51 -30.92
CA LEU A 181 -4.39 10.96 -30.76
C LEU A 181 -5.15 11.37 -29.49
N ALA A 182 -6.32 10.80 -29.24
CA ALA A 182 -7.11 11.08 -28.03
C ALA A 182 -6.34 10.75 -26.76
N LEU A 183 -5.67 9.59 -26.72
CA LEU A 183 -4.82 9.20 -25.60
C LEU A 183 -3.61 10.14 -25.42
N GLN A 184 -2.95 10.52 -26.52
CA GLN A 184 -1.83 11.47 -26.46
C GLN A 184 -2.26 12.83 -25.90
N LEU A 185 -3.39 13.36 -26.37
CA LEU A 185 -3.95 14.62 -25.88
C LEU A 185 -4.32 14.51 -24.39
N ALA A 186 -5.06 13.47 -23.98
CA ALA A 186 -5.45 13.27 -22.58
C ALA A 186 -4.24 13.21 -21.63
N LYS A 187 -3.20 12.44 -21.99
CA LYS A 187 -1.96 12.37 -21.20
C LYS A 187 -1.28 13.72 -21.06
N ALA A 188 -1.10 14.44 -22.17
CA ALA A 188 -0.43 15.74 -22.18
C ALA A 188 -1.22 16.81 -21.40
N THR A 189 -2.56 16.81 -21.53
CA THR A 189 -3.43 17.74 -20.81
C THR A 189 -3.36 17.52 -19.30
N VAL A 190 -3.47 16.27 -18.83
CA VAL A 190 -3.40 15.98 -17.39
C VAL A 190 -2.01 16.28 -16.82
N ALA A 191 -0.94 15.88 -17.51
CA ALA A 191 0.42 16.15 -17.08
C ALA A 191 0.71 17.67 -17.03
N GLY A 192 0.33 18.40 -18.08
CA GLY A 192 0.54 19.84 -18.18
C GLY A 192 -0.26 20.63 -17.13
N ALA A 193 -1.51 20.28 -16.89
CA ALA A 193 -2.33 20.91 -15.86
C ALA A 193 -1.78 20.68 -14.44
N GLY A 194 -1.33 19.45 -14.15
CA GLY A 194 -0.69 19.12 -12.87
C GLY A 194 0.62 19.89 -12.67
N ALA A 195 1.48 19.94 -13.69
CA ALA A 195 2.74 20.68 -13.63
C ALA A 195 2.52 22.20 -13.49
N LEU A 196 1.51 22.76 -14.16
CA LEU A 196 1.14 24.17 -14.02
C LEU A 196 0.66 24.48 -12.61
N ALA A 197 -0.18 23.62 -12.03
CA ALA A 197 -0.67 23.79 -10.66
C ALA A 197 0.45 23.64 -9.61
N GLU A 198 1.44 22.78 -9.85
CA GLU A 198 2.61 22.61 -8.98
C GLU A 198 3.50 23.87 -8.94
N GLN A 199 3.62 24.58 -10.06
CA GLN A 199 4.53 25.72 -10.20
C GLN A 199 3.87 27.09 -9.96
N SER A 200 2.54 27.14 -9.94
CA SER A 200 1.80 28.40 -9.80
C SER A 200 1.67 28.83 -8.34
N GLU A 201 1.77 30.13 -8.09
CA GLU A 201 1.35 30.73 -6.82
C GLU A 201 -0.19 30.84 -6.71
N GLU A 202 -0.90 30.70 -7.84
CA GLU A 202 -2.36 30.74 -7.85
C GLU A 202 -2.96 29.40 -7.42
N SER A 203 -4.11 29.48 -6.75
CA SER A 203 -4.86 28.27 -6.39
C SER A 203 -5.38 27.53 -7.64
N PRO A 204 -5.58 26.20 -7.58
CA PRO A 204 -6.23 25.45 -8.65
C PRO A 204 -7.61 26.00 -9.04
N ALA A 205 -8.34 26.60 -8.10
CA ALA A 205 -9.61 27.25 -8.36
C ALA A 205 -9.45 28.47 -9.28
N GLN A 206 -8.40 29.27 -9.07
CA GLN A 206 -8.09 30.43 -9.90
C GLN A 206 -7.56 30.01 -11.28
N LEU A 207 -6.65 29.03 -11.34
CA LEU A 207 -6.17 28.47 -12.61
C LEU A 207 -7.34 27.97 -13.49
N ARG A 208 -8.33 27.29 -12.87
CA ARG A 208 -9.58 26.88 -13.54
C ARG A 208 -10.37 28.07 -14.06
N VAL A 209 -10.51 29.15 -13.29
CA VAL A 209 -11.19 30.39 -13.73
C VAL A 209 -10.47 30.99 -14.94
N ASN A 210 -9.14 31.07 -14.92
CA ASN A 210 -8.35 31.68 -15.98
C ASN A 210 -8.52 30.99 -17.35
N VAL A 211 -8.77 29.68 -17.36
CA VAL A 211 -9.01 28.91 -18.61
C VAL A 211 -10.49 28.80 -18.99
N THR A 212 -11.38 29.44 -18.23
CA THR A 212 -12.83 29.41 -18.45
C THR A 212 -13.32 30.70 -19.10
N SER A 213 -13.51 30.69 -20.41
CA SER A 213 -14.16 31.79 -21.13
C SER A 213 -15.69 31.72 -20.97
N PRO A 214 -16.38 32.86 -20.73
CA PRO A 214 -17.85 32.91 -20.68
C PRO A 214 -18.49 32.36 -21.96
N ASN A 215 -19.50 31.51 -21.81
CA ASN A 215 -20.22 30.79 -22.87
C ASN A 215 -19.31 29.92 -23.77
N GLY A 216 -18.11 29.56 -23.28
CA GLY A 216 -17.17 28.72 -24.01
C GLY A 216 -17.31 27.23 -23.69
N THR A 217 -16.56 26.40 -24.42
CA THR A 217 -16.53 24.94 -24.25
C THR A 217 -16.05 24.51 -22.87
N THR A 218 -15.07 25.23 -22.28
CA THR A 218 -14.60 24.96 -20.91
C THR A 218 -15.71 25.14 -19.89
N GLN A 219 -16.51 26.21 -20.01
CA GLN A 219 -17.62 26.47 -19.09
C GLN A 219 -18.65 25.34 -19.16
N ALA A 220 -19.09 24.96 -20.37
CA ALA A 220 -20.06 23.88 -20.55
C ALA A 220 -19.55 22.54 -20.00
N GLY A 221 -18.26 22.22 -20.18
CA GLY A 221 -17.66 21.02 -19.59
C GLY A 221 -17.62 21.06 -18.06
N LEU A 222 -17.27 22.21 -17.48
CA LEU A 222 -17.23 22.40 -16.03
C LEU A 222 -18.62 22.36 -15.40
N GLU A 223 -19.68 22.81 -16.08
CA GLU A 223 -21.06 22.69 -15.59
C GLU A 223 -21.45 21.23 -15.34
N VAL A 224 -21.00 20.30 -16.20
CA VAL A 224 -21.18 18.86 -15.99
C VAL A 224 -20.29 18.34 -14.86
N LEU A 225 -18.99 18.66 -14.89
CA LEU A 225 -18.03 18.12 -13.94
C LEU A 225 -18.21 18.66 -12.52
N MET A 226 -18.79 19.85 -12.35
CA MET A 226 -18.99 20.49 -11.06
C MET A 226 -20.40 20.34 -10.52
N ASP A 227 -21.26 19.57 -11.19
CA ASP A 227 -22.58 19.26 -10.69
C ASP A 227 -22.51 18.64 -9.28
N GLY A 228 -23.35 19.14 -8.37
CA GLY A 228 -23.31 18.77 -6.95
C GLY A 228 -23.88 17.39 -6.64
N GLN A 229 -24.59 16.74 -7.57
CA GLN A 229 -25.22 15.45 -7.34
C GLN A 229 -24.51 14.29 -8.06
N GLY A 230 -24.15 14.50 -9.32
CA GLY A 230 -23.53 13.51 -10.19
C GLY A 230 -22.14 13.89 -10.72
N GLY A 231 -21.67 15.11 -10.45
CA GLY A 231 -20.38 15.60 -10.92
C GLY A 231 -19.19 15.00 -10.18
N LEU A 232 -18.00 15.49 -10.52
CA LEU A 232 -16.73 15.04 -9.97
C LEU A 232 -16.63 15.20 -8.44
N PRO A 233 -17.11 16.28 -7.78
CA PRO A 233 -16.96 16.44 -6.33
C PRO A 233 -17.55 15.27 -5.50
N PRO A 234 -18.83 14.87 -5.65
CA PRO A 234 -19.37 13.73 -4.91
C PRO A 234 -18.73 12.40 -5.32
N LEU A 235 -18.23 12.24 -6.55
CA LEU A 235 -17.51 11.03 -6.97
C LEU A 235 -16.13 10.91 -6.30
N ILE A 236 -15.37 11.99 -6.26
CA ILE A 236 -14.07 12.03 -5.58
C ILE A 236 -14.25 11.84 -4.07
N ALA A 237 -15.24 12.49 -3.46
CA ALA A 237 -15.54 12.30 -2.04
C ALA A 237 -15.86 10.83 -1.69
N LYS A 238 -16.57 10.11 -2.58
CA LYS A 238 -16.83 8.67 -2.42
C LYS A 238 -15.59 7.80 -2.61
N THR A 239 -14.63 8.26 -3.42
CA THR A 239 -13.39 7.54 -3.72
C THR A 239 -12.37 7.66 -2.59
N ILE A 240 -12.31 8.82 -1.93
CA ILE A 240 -11.36 9.14 -0.87
C ILE A 240 -12.10 9.10 0.48
N THR A 241 -12.49 7.90 0.92
CA THR A 241 -13.08 7.67 2.24
C THR A 241 -12.21 6.73 3.09
N PHE A 242 -12.29 6.85 4.41
CA PHE A 242 -11.72 5.86 5.35
C PHE A 242 -12.28 4.45 5.08
N ASP A 243 -13.54 4.35 4.68
CA ASP A 243 -14.20 3.09 4.34
C ASP A 243 -13.63 2.41 3.09
N ALA A 244 -13.10 3.17 2.13
CA ALA A 244 -12.40 2.63 0.97
C ALA A 244 -11.08 1.93 1.36
N PHE A 245 -10.52 2.25 2.53
CA PHE A 245 -9.37 1.57 3.11
C PHE A 245 -9.76 0.38 4.01
N LEU A 246 -10.93 0.44 4.69
CA LEU A 246 -11.59 -0.73 5.32
C LEU A 246 -12.15 -1.74 4.29
N ALA A 247 -11.78 -1.61 3.02
CA ALA A 247 -12.24 -2.48 1.95
C ALA A 247 -11.84 -3.94 2.12
N VAL A 248 -11.06 -4.35 3.13
CA VAL A 248 -10.91 -5.77 3.46
C VAL A 248 -12.24 -6.27 4.02
N ASP A 249 -13.00 -6.98 3.20
CA ASP A 249 -14.30 -7.49 3.60
C ASP A 249 -14.11 -8.77 4.42
N ILE A 250 -14.04 -8.63 5.75
CA ILE A 250 -13.90 -9.75 6.68
C ILE A 250 -15.28 -10.19 7.15
N ARG A 251 -15.60 -11.46 6.89
CA ARG A 251 -16.90 -12.07 7.19
C ARG A 251 -16.73 -13.28 8.09
N ALA A 252 -17.71 -13.47 8.96
CA ALA A 252 -17.91 -14.75 9.64
C ALA A 252 -18.57 -15.74 8.70
N GLY A 253 -18.07 -16.98 8.65
CA GLY A 253 -18.67 -18.07 7.89
C GLY A 253 -18.53 -19.40 8.62
N THR A 254 -19.42 -20.35 8.31
CA THR A 254 -19.43 -21.69 8.92
C THR A 254 -18.79 -22.70 7.96
N ILE A 255 -17.81 -23.47 8.45
CA ILE A 255 -17.20 -24.53 7.65
C ILE A 255 -18.24 -25.63 7.40
N THR A 256 -18.61 -25.85 6.14
CA THR A 256 -19.56 -26.90 5.72
C THR A 256 -18.84 -28.20 5.38
N ARG A 257 -17.60 -28.11 4.91
CA ARG A 257 -16.76 -29.26 4.56
C ARG A 257 -15.29 -28.96 4.76
N ALA A 258 -14.55 -29.95 5.25
CA ALA A 258 -13.09 -29.94 5.35
C ALA A 258 -12.52 -31.22 4.74
N GLU A 259 -11.42 -31.11 3.99
CA GLU A 259 -10.74 -32.24 3.34
C GLU A 259 -9.21 -32.08 3.46
N PRO A 260 -8.44 -33.17 3.60
CA PRO A 260 -6.99 -33.08 3.67
C PRO A 260 -6.42 -32.61 2.33
N TYR A 261 -5.32 -31.85 2.37
CA TYR A 261 -4.60 -31.43 1.17
C TYR A 261 -3.08 -31.67 1.27
N PRO A 262 -2.66 -32.95 1.25
CA PRO A 262 -1.25 -33.33 1.40
C PRO A 262 -0.40 -32.92 0.20
N GLU A 263 -1.01 -32.66 -0.96
CA GLU A 263 -0.33 -32.22 -2.18
C GLU A 263 0.15 -30.76 -2.12
N ALA A 264 -0.28 -29.99 -1.12
CA ALA A 264 0.20 -28.63 -0.93
C ALA A 264 1.68 -28.63 -0.47
N ARG A 265 2.44 -27.61 -0.88
CA ARG A 265 3.87 -27.46 -0.54
C ARG A 265 4.14 -27.52 0.98
N LYS A 266 3.17 -27.10 1.79
CA LYS A 266 3.10 -27.33 3.24
C LYS A 266 1.76 -28.03 3.52
N PRO A 267 1.69 -28.98 4.47
CA PRO A 267 0.44 -29.62 4.84
C PRO A 267 -0.67 -28.59 5.10
N ALA A 268 -1.83 -28.80 4.48
CA ALA A 268 -2.95 -27.89 4.53
C ALA A 268 -4.28 -28.65 4.51
N ILE A 269 -5.35 -27.94 4.85
CA ILE A 269 -6.73 -28.43 4.81
C ILE A 269 -7.50 -27.56 3.80
N LYS A 270 -8.25 -28.21 2.90
CA LYS A 270 -9.24 -27.55 2.03
C LYS A 270 -10.51 -27.34 2.83
N LEU A 271 -11.02 -26.12 2.82
CA LEU A 271 -12.25 -25.73 3.51
C LEU A 271 -13.28 -25.24 2.50
N TRP A 272 -14.53 -25.60 2.72
CA TRP A 272 -15.70 -24.96 2.14
C TRP A 272 -16.45 -24.27 3.27
N ILE A 273 -16.75 -23.00 3.07
CA ILE A 273 -17.24 -22.12 4.12
C ILE A 273 -18.47 -21.40 3.58
N ASP A 274 -19.60 -21.58 4.27
CA ASP A 274 -20.84 -20.88 3.99
C ASP A 274 -20.81 -19.48 4.63
N PHE A 275 -20.87 -18.45 3.78
CA PHE A 275 -20.98 -17.05 4.18
C PHE A 275 -22.40 -16.50 4.00
N GLY A 276 -23.41 -17.38 3.92
CA GLY A 276 -24.81 -16.99 3.79
C GLY A 276 -25.22 -16.69 2.35
N PRO A 277 -26.49 -16.31 2.13
CA PRO A 277 -27.08 -16.23 0.79
C PRO A 277 -26.47 -15.16 -0.13
N GLU A 278 -25.86 -14.11 0.43
CA GLU A 278 -25.29 -13.01 -0.36
C GLU A 278 -23.94 -13.36 -0.99
N ILE A 279 -23.09 -14.08 -0.26
CA ILE A 279 -21.71 -14.42 -0.70
C ILE A 279 -21.65 -15.86 -1.21
N GLY A 280 -22.47 -16.73 -0.64
CA GLY A 280 -22.49 -18.16 -0.92
C GLY A 280 -21.32 -18.91 -0.29
N GLU A 281 -21.18 -20.17 -0.70
CA GLU A 281 -20.09 -21.02 -0.24
C GLU A 281 -18.79 -20.69 -1.00
N LYS A 282 -17.69 -20.54 -0.25
CA LYS A 282 -16.36 -20.27 -0.80
C LYS A 282 -15.33 -21.27 -0.34
N LYS A 283 -14.30 -21.48 -1.16
CA LYS A 283 -13.17 -22.37 -0.86
C LYS A 283 -11.99 -21.65 -0.24
N SER A 284 -11.32 -22.28 0.70
CA SER A 284 -10.03 -21.84 1.23
C SER A 284 -9.05 -23.00 1.39
N SER A 285 -7.75 -22.72 1.30
CA SER A 285 -6.68 -23.65 1.65
C SER A 285 -5.92 -23.12 2.87
N ALA A 286 -6.06 -23.76 4.03
CA ALA A 286 -5.53 -23.29 5.31
C ALA A 286 -4.41 -24.21 5.85
N GLN A 287 -3.28 -23.63 6.23
CA GLN A 287 -2.15 -24.34 6.85
C GLN A 287 -2.32 -24.42 8.36
N ILE A 288 -3.31 -25.20 8.80
CA ILE A 288 -3.77 -25.25 10.20
C ILE A 288 -3.65 -26.66 10.81
N THR A 289 -2.86 -27.54 10.19
CA THR A 289 -2.81 -28.98 10.51
C THR A 289 -2.19 -29.31 11.88
N GLU A 290 -1.48 -28.36 12.51
CA GLU A 290 -0.87 -28.58 13.83
C GLU A 290 -1.92 -28.61 14.95
N HIS A 291 -2.93 -27.73 14.88
CA HIS A 291 -3.94 -27.57 15.93
C HIS A 291 -5.31 -28.15 15.58
N TYR A 292 -5.55 -28.42 14.30
CA TYR A 292 -6.90 -28.75 13.81
C TYR A 292 -6.92 -30.05 13.03
N ASP A 293 -7.79 -30.97 13.46
CA ASP A 293 -8.18 -32.15 12.70
C ASP A 293 -9.46 -31.87 11.91
N ILE A 294 -9.58 -32.50 10.74
CA ILE A 294 -10.72 -32.39 9.83
C ILE A 294 -12.04 -32.76 10.52
N SER A 295 -12.04 -33.75 11.43
CA SER A 295 -13.26 -34.17 12.11
C SER A 295 -13.86 -33.09 13.02
N GLY A 296 -13.04 -32.13 13.48
CA GLY A 296 -13.45 -31.06 14.38
C GLY A 296 -13.81 -29.73 13.69
N LEU A 297 -13.56 -29.61 12.39
CA LEU A 297 -13.70 -28.34 11.67
C LEU A 297 -15.10 -28.09 11.12
N THR A 298 -15.81 -29.14 10.68
CA THR A 298 -17.17 -28.98 10.14
C THR A 298 -18.13 -28.46 11.23
N GLY A 299 -18.85 -27.38 10.93
CA GLY A 299 -19.75 -26.69 11.85
C GLY A 299 -19.09 -25.56 12.64
N GLN A 300 -17.76 -25.41 12.59
CA GLN A 300 -17.06 -24.32 13.26
C GLN A 300 -17.19 -23.00 12.47
N GLN A 301 -17.35 -21.89 13.18
CA GLN A 301 -17.29 -20.56 12.58
C GLN A 301 -15.86 -20.04 12.51
N VAL A 302 -15.53 -19.39 11.40
CA VAL A 302 -14.23 -18.76 11.16
C VAL A 302 -14.40 -17.36 10.58
N MET A 303 -13.40 -16.50 10.80
CA MET A 303 -13.30 -15.22 10.12
C MET A 303 -12.48 -15.37 8.84
N ALA A 304 -12.95 -14.81 7.72
CA ALA A 304 -12.22 -14.83 6.46
C ALA A 304 -12.38 -13.54 5.66
N VAL A 305 -11.35 -13.19 4.89
CA VAL A 305 -11.42 -12.11 3.88
C VAL A 305 -12.10 -12.67 2.63
N VAL A 306 -13.23 -12.08 2.24
CA VAL A 306 -14.07 -12.59 1.14
C VAL A 306 -13.89 -11.89 -0.21
N ASN A 307 -13.13 -10.79 -0.24
CA ASN A 307 -13.00 -9.95 -1.43
C ASN A 307 -11.56 -9.81 -1.96
N PHE A 308 -10.67 -10.72 -1.57
CA PHE A 308 -9.37 -10.87 -2.24
C PHE A 308 -9.54 -11.66 -3.55
N PRO A 309 -8.71 -11.39 -4.59
CA PRO A 309 -8.68 -12.21 -5.78
C PRO A 309 -8.37 -13.69 -5.44
N PRO A 310 -9.03 -14.66 -6.09
CA PRO A 310 -8.71 -16.07 -5.88
C PRO A 310 -7.24 -16.39 -6.16
N ARG A 311 -6.66 -17.26 -5.34
CA ARG A 311 -5.25 -17.67 -5.44
C ARG A 311 -5.13 -19.16 -5.74
N GLN A 312 -4.34 -19.48 -6.75
CA GLN A 312 -4.01 -20.87 -7.10
C GLN A 312 -3.00 -21.45 -6.09
N ILE A 313 -3.39 -22.52 -5.39
CA ILE A 313 -2.57 -23.27 -4.43
C ILE A 313 -2.45 -24.72 -4.94
N GLY A 314 -1.35 -25.03 -5.64
CA GLY A 314 -1.20 -26.32 -6.31
C GLY A 314 -2.32 -26.52 -7.34
N LYS A 315 -3.14 -27.57 -7.20
CA LYS A 315 -4.32 -27.85 -8.04
C LYS A 315 -5.63 -27.28 -7.48
N PHE A 316 -5.59 -26.52 -6.40
CA PHE A 316 -6.76 -26.00 -5.70
C PHE A 316 -6.84 -24.48 -5.79
N MET A 317 -8.02 -23.95 -6.14
CA MET A 317 -8.27 -22.52 -6.16
C MET A 317 -8.85 -22.07 -4.81
N SER A 318 -8.09 -21.27 -4.06
CA SER A 318 -8.54 -20.63 -2.83
C SER A 318 -9.23 -19.32 -3.17
N GLU A 319 -10.51 -19.20 -2.86
CA GLU A 319 -11.34 -18.03 -3.18
C GLU A 319 -11.35 -17.01 -2.04
N VAL A 320 -11.10 -17.46 -0.81
CA VAL A 320 -11.06 -16.62 0.40
C VAL A 320 -9.84 -16.93 1.26
N LEU A 321 -9.46 -16.00 2.11
CA LEU A 321 -8.38 -16.15 3.08
C LEU A 321 -8.96 -16.29 4.49
N VAL A 322 -8.86 -17.49 5.07
CA VAL A 322 -9.20 -17.73 6.48
C VAL A 322 -8.15 -17.08 7.39
N LEU A 323 -8.61 -16.44 8.46
CA LEU A 323 -7.77 -15.66 9.37
C LEU A 323 -7.42 -16.45 10.64
N GLY A 324 -6.21 -16.21 11.13
CA GLY A 324 -5.68 -16.82 12.34
C GLY A 324 -4.48 -16.05 12.88
N VAL A 325 -4.12 -16.28 14.13
CA VAL A 325 -2.93 -15.74 14.80
C VAL A 325 -1.94 -16.86 15.10
N TYR A 326 -0.65 -16.53 15.17
CA TYR A 326 0.35 -17.52 15.56
C TYR A 326 0.43 -17.63 17.08
N ASP A 327 0.52 -18.85 17.59
CA ASP A 327 0.91 -19.09 18.98
C ASP A 327 2.44 -19.02 19.16
N SER A 328 2.91 -19.27 20.38
CA SER A 328 4.34 -19.26 20.72
C SER A 328 5.18 -20.32 20.00
N SER A 329 4.55 -21.35 19.41
CA SER A 329 5.21 -22.38 18.61
C SER A 329 5.24 -22.04 17.11
N GLY A 330 4.58 -20.95 16.71
CA GLY A 330 4.42 -20.56 15.31
C GLY A 330 3.30 -21.30 14.57
N ALA A 331 2.45 -22.04 15.29
CA ALA A 331 1.28 -22.70 14.73
C ALA A 331 0.07 -21.75 14.70
N VAL A 332 -0.78 -21.91 13.69
CA VAL A 332 -1.93 -21.01 13.46
C VAL A 332 -3.09 -21.42 14.35
N VAL A 333 -3.62 -20.46 15.13
CA VAL A 333 -4.88 -20.52 15.87
C VAL A 333 -5.92 -19.68 15.11
N LEU A 334 -7.01 -20.30 14.67
CA LEU A 334 -8.08 -19.65 13.91
C LEU A 334 -8.73 -18.51 14.69
N LEU A 335 -9.02 -17.41 14.00
CA LEU A 335 -9.90 -16.37 14.53
C LEU A 335 -11.35 -16.81 14.37
N THR A 336 -12.05 -16.88 15.50
CA THR A 336 -13.46 -17.28 15.55
C THR A 336 -14.24 -16.30 16.44
N PRO A 337 -15.51 -15.99 16.12
CA PRO A 337 -16.41 -15.36 17.07
C PRO A 337 -16.48 -16.17 18.38
N ASP A 338 -16.55 -15.51 19.53
CA ASP A 338 -16.70 -16.16 20.84
C ASP A 338 -18.13 -16.71 21.06
N LYS A 339 -19.08 -16.23 20.26
CA LYS A 339 -20.50 -16.65 20.25
C LYS A 339 -20.97 -16.86 18.81
N PRO A 340 -22.01 -17.70 18.59
CA PRO A 340 -22.61 -17.86 17.27
C PRO A 340 -23.08 -16.52 16.68
N VAL A 341 -22.68 -16.24 15.44
CA VAL A 341 -23.12 -15.07 14.65
C VAL A 341 -23.70 -15.51 13.30
N PRO A 342 -24.51 -14.70 12.62
CA PRO A 342 -25.00 -15.04 11.28
C PRO A 342 -23.86 -15.24 10.26
N ASN A 343 -23.96 -16.24 9.39
CA ASN A 343 -23.08 -16.38 8.24
C ASN A 343 -23.19 -15.14 7.34
N GLY A 344 -22.05 -14.59 6.92
CA GLY A 344 -21.99 -13.33 6.18
C GLY A 344 -21.98 -12.08 7.08
N GLY A 345 -22.01 -12.25 8.41
CA GLY A 345 -21.81 -11.15 9.35
C GLY A 345 -20.47 -10.46 9.12
N ARG A 346 -20.49 -9.13 8.93
CA ARG A 346 -19.28 -8.32 8.72
C ARG A 346 -18.60 -8.00 10.04
N MET A 347 -17.26 -8.09 10.06
CA MET A 347 -16.45 -7.59 11.15
C MET A 347 -16.67 -6.08 11.30
N CYS A 348 -17.08 -5.63 12.49
CA CYS A 348 -17.24 -4.22 12.83
C CYS A 348 -15.96 -3.61 13.40
#